data_AF-H0FAY2-F1
#
_entry.id   AF-H0FAY2-F1
#
_cell.length_a   1.000
_cell.length_b   1.000
_cell.length_c   1.000
_cell.angle_alpha   90.00
_cell.angle_beta   90.00
_cell.angle_gamma   90.00
#
_symmetry.space_group_name_H-M   'P 1'
#
loop_
_entity.id
_entity.type
_entity.pdbx_description
1 polymer ?
#
loop_
_entity_poly.entity_id
_entity_poly.type
_entity_poly.pdbx_seq_one_letter_code
_entity_poly.pdbx_strand_id
1 'polypeptide(L)'
;MWSFFKRLLAGPPAPEDPLRETVGFDDAGFTRTGELARAMGLREFWPWSEIHEFGFRYTQALYPDPWAGDYMESLWFVRVPSDGGGLMTMDFDASVLDIDHLPPALLRNLPGLDLDMLRAGLAAAARGRRHDQAEGEWVGWRRAGSPPPPA
;
A
#
# COMPACT_ATOMS: atom_id res chain seq x y z
N MET A 1 32.55 3.04 -30.44
CA MET A 1 32.82 1.59 -30.34
C MET A 1 32.79 1.05 -28.90
N TRP A 2 32.74 1.90 -27.86
CA TRP A 2 32.71 1.49 -26.44
C TRP A 2 31.30 1.16 -25.88
N SER A 3 30.21 1.58 -26.54
CA SER A 3 28.84 1.34 -26.05
C SER A 3 28.31 -0.07 -26.33
N PHE A 4 28.85 -0.77 -27.33
CA PHE A 4 28.41 -2.12 -27.69
C PHE A 4 28.87 -3.18 -26.67
N PHE A 5 30.08 -3.04 -26.13
CA PHE A 5 30.58 -3.95 -25.09
C PHE A 5 29.85 -3.80 -23.75
N LYS A 6 29.39 -2.59 -23.39
CA LYS A 6 28.55 -2.39 -22.19
C LYS A 6 27.22 -3.12 -22.27
N ARG A 7 26.63 -3.24 -23.48
CA ARG A 7 25.36 -3.93 -23.69
C ARG A 7 25.48 -5.46 -23.68
N LEU A 8 26.69 -6.01 -23.84
CA LEU A 8 26.98 -7.44 -23.74
C LEU A 8 27.34 -7.88 -22.31
N LEU A 9 27.78 -6.95 -21.46
CA LEU A 9 28.09 -7.20 -20.04
C LEU A 9 26.94 -6.81 -19.09
N ALA A 10 26.00 -6.00 -19.55
CA ALA A 10 24.70 -5.89 -18.90
C ALA A 10 23.97 -7.21 -19.15
N GLY A 11 24.07 -8.13 -18.18
CA GLY A 11 23.26 -9.34 -18.17
C GLY A 11 21.78 -9.02 -18.35
N PRO A 12 20.94 -10.03 -18.66
CA PRO A 12 19.49 -9.81 -18.72
C PRO A 12 19.05 -9.03 -17.47
N PRO A 13 18.09 -8.09 -17.62
CA PRO A 13 17.54 -7.41 -16.46
C PRO A 13 17.20 -8.48 -15.43
N ALA A 14 17.59 -8.24 -14.17
CA ALA A 14 17.32 -9.19 -13.09
C ALA A 14 15.84 -9.59 -13.22
N PRO A 15 15.52 -10.89 -13.22
CA PRO A 15 14.14 -11.34 -13.29
C PRO A 15 13.35 -10.56 -12.23
N GLU A 16 12.19 -10.04 -12.61
CA GLU A 16 11.30 -9.36 -11.66
C GLU A 16 11.12 -10.28 -10.46
N ASP A 17 11.34 -9.73 -9.27
CA ASP A 17 11.20 -10.51 -8.05
C ASP A 17 9.75 -11.03 -8.00
N PRO A 18 9.53 -12.35 -7.99
CA PRO A 18 8.18 -12.94 -8.02
C PRO A 18 7.34 -12.57 -6.80
N LEU A 19 7.98 -12.08 -5.73
CA LEU A 19 7.34 -11.55 -4.53
C LEU A 19 7.08 -10.04 -4.61
N ARG A 20 7.56 -9.36 -5.65
CA ARG A 20 7.35 -7.93 -5.83
C ARG A 20 5.91 -7.69 -6.25
N GLU A 21 5.15 -7.18 -5.30
CA GLU A 21 3.81 -6.69 -5.56
C GLU A 21 3.90 -5.35 -6.29
N THR A 22 3.14 -5.23 -7.36
CA THR A 22 2.91 -3.97 -8.06
C THR A 22 1.51 -3.49 -7.72
N VAL A 23 1.44 -2.28 -7.19
CA VAL A 23 0.20 -1.62 -6.82
C VAL A 23 -0.02 -0.42 -7.74
N GLY A 24 -1.24 -0.27 -8.24
CA GLY A 24 -1.62 0.79 -9.17
C GLY A 24 -2.99 1.38 -8.85
N PHE A 25 -3.14 2.67 -9.15
CA PHE A 25 -4.41 3.40 -9.09
C PHE A 25 -4.66 4.08 -10.43
N ASP A 26 -5.72 3.67 -11.11
CA ASP A 26 -6.11 4.20 -12.41
C ASP A 26 -7.59 4.61 -12.43
N ASP A 27 -8.10 4.99 -13.59
CA ASP A 27 -9.49 5.44 -13.73
C ASP A 27 -10.52 4.34 -13.44
N ALA A 28 -10.15 3.06 -13.56
CA ALA A 28 -11.03 1.93 -13.29
C ALA A 28 -11.05 1.58 -11.79
N GLY A 29 -9.91 1.67 -11.11
CA GLY A 29 -9.83 1.33 -9.70
C GLY A 29 -8.42 1.14 -9.16
N PHE A 30 -8.35 0.26 -8.18
CA PHE A 30 -7.15 -0.20 -7.52
C PHE A 30 -6.75 -1.56 -8.09
N THR A 31 -5.47 -1.71 -8.44
CA THR A 31 -4.86 -2.97 -8.85
C THR A 31 -3.74 -3.35 -7.90
N ARG A 32 -3.67 -4.64 -7.57
CA ARG A 32 -2.55 -5.27 -6.87
C ARG A 32 -2.21 -6.55 -7.61
N THR A 33 -1.09 -6.54 -8.31
CA THR A 33 -0.62 -7.68 -9.10
C THR A 33 0.67 -8.23 -8.50
N GLY A 34 0.81 -9.54 -8.48
CA GLY A 34 2.04 -10.22 -8.09
C GLY A 34 2.03 -11.64 -8.65
N GLU A 35 3.19 -12.20 -8.98
CA GLU A 35 3.25 -13.54 -9.58
C GLU A 35 2.62 -14.59 -8.65
N LEU A 36 2.85 -14.47 -7.34
CA LEU A 36 2.23 -15.33 -6.34
C LEU A 36 0.71 -15.16 -6.28
N ALA A 37 0.21 -13.92 -6.28
CA ALA A 37 -1.23 -13.65 -6.25
C ALA A 37 -1.93 -14.25 -7.47
N ARG A 38 -1.33 -14.10 -8.65
CA ARG A 38 -1.80 -14.71 -9.90
C ARG A 38 -1.76 -16.24 -9.86
N ALA A 39 -0.68 -16.83 -9.36
CA ALA A 39 -0.56 -18.28 -9.22
C ALA A 39 -1.60 -18.88 -8.26
N MET A 40 -1.98 -18.13 -7.23
CA MET A 40 -3.02 -18.50 -6.27
C MET A 40 -4.45 -18.19 -6.76
N GLY A 41 -4.61 -17.57 -7.93
CA GLY A 41 -5.93 -17.17 -8.45
C GLY A 41 -6.62 -16.10 -7.60
N LEU A 42 -5.86 -15.30 -6.87
CA LEU A 42 -6.39 -14.21 -6.06
C LEU A 42 -6.90 -13.09 -6.98
N ARG A 43 -7.93 -12.38 -6.53
CA ARG A 43 -8.40 -11.17 -7.18
C ARG A 43 -7.27 -10.14 -7.20
N GLU A 44 -7.06 -9.49 -8.35
CA GLU A 44 -6.00 -8.47 -8.53
C GLU A 44 -6.56 -7.06 -8.74
N PHE A 45 -7.88 -6.90 -8.88
CA PHE A 45 -8.53 -5.63 -9.23
C PHE A 45 -9.78 -5.34 -8.39
N TRP A 46 -9.89 -4.10 -7.90
CA TRP A 46 -11.06 -3.58 -7.19
C TRP A 46 -11.51 -2.25 -7.80
N PRO A 47 -12.77 -2.14 -8.25
CA PRO A 47 -13.29 -0.88 -8.75
C PRO A 47 -13.39 0.14 -7.62
N TRP A 48 -13.35 1.43 -7.97
CA TRP A 48 -13.47 2.52 -6.99
C TRP A 48 -14.71 2.39 -6.09
N SER A 49 -15.83 1.85 -6.60
CA SER A 49 -17.06 1.62 -5.83
C SER A 49 -16.90 0.70 -4.64
N GLU A 50 -15.92 -0.21 -4.67
CA GLU A 50 -15.62 -1.16 -3.61
C GLU A 50 -14.59 -0.62 -2.61
N ILE A 51 -13.98 0.54 -2.84
CA ILE A 51 -13.08 1.13 -1.85
C ILE A 51 -13.92 1.88 -0.81
N HIS A 52 -13.84 1.44 0.44
CA HIS A 52 -14.60 2.00 1.56
C HIS A 52 -13.77 2.93 2.42
N GLU A 53 -12.48 2.65 2.58
CA GLU A 53 -11.55 3.51 3.31
C GLU A 53 -10.18 3.49 2.64
N PHE A 54 -9.45 4.58 2.83
CA PHE A 54 -8.06 4.73 2.44
C PHE A 54 -7.30 5.42 3.58
N GLY A 55 -6.11 4.92 3.89
CA GLY A 55 -5.34 5.47 4.99
C GLY A 55 -3.90 4.99 5.05
N PHE A 56 -3.25 5.39 6.12
CA PHE A 56 -1.90 5.01 6.47
C PHE A 56 -1.88 4.33 7.83
N ARG A 57 -1.09 3.28 7.98
CA ARG A 57 -0.89 2.53 9.22
C ARG A 57 0.59 2.45 9.53
N TYR A 58 0.92 2.69 10.79
CA TYR A 58 2.24 2.42 11.34
C TYR A 58 2.05 1.43 12.48
N THR A 59 2.59 0.22 12.34
CA THR A 59 2.30 -0.91 13.25
C THR A 59 3.51 -1.82 13.36
N GLN A 60 3.58 -2.63 14.41
CA GLN A 60 4.64 -3.62 14.53
C GLN A 60 4.52 -4.66 13.41
N ALA A 61 5.65 -4.98 12.78
CA ALA A 61 5.72 -6.01 11.76
C ALA A 61 5.18 -7.33 12.31
N LEU A 62 4.26 -7.97 11.58
CA LEU A 62 3.71 -9.26 11.98
C LEU A 62 4.80 -10.35 11.98
N TYR A 63 5.76 -10.22 11.07
CA TYR A 63 6.90 -11.11 10.95
C TYR A 63 8.18 -10.33 11.26
N PRO A 64 8.76 -10.50 12.46
CA PRO A 64 9.99 -9.81 12.83
C PRO A 64 11.14 -10.25 11.94
N ASP A 65 12.08 -9.33 11.70
CA ASP A 65 13.26 -9.64 10.91
C ASP A 65 14.19 -10.56 11.72
N PRO A 66 14.68 -11.68 11.16
CA PRO A 66 15.53 -12.62 11.88
C PRO A 66 16.85 -12.02 12.40
N TRP A 67 17.31 -10.90 11.84
CA TRP A 67 18.57 -10.24 12.19
C TRP A 67 18.38 -8.95 12.99
N ALA A 68 17.32 -8.20 12.73
CA ALA A 68 17.05 -6.89 13.32
C ALA A 68 16.02 -6.92 14.45
N GLY A 69 15.30 -8.03 14.62
CA GLY A 69 14.26 -8.25 15.62
C GLY A 69 12.95 -7.54 15.27
N ASP A 70 12.18 -7.19 16.30
CA ASP A 70 10.96 -6.42 16.15
C ASP A 70 11.24 -5.05 15.49
N TYR A 71 10.40 -4.70 14.53
CA TYR A 71 10.44 -3.42 13.85
C TYR A 71 9.03 -2.97 13.50
N MET A 72 8.90 -1.69 13.19
CA MET A 72 7.65 -1.08 12.79
C MET A 72 7.59 -0.97 11.26
N GLU A 73 6.44 -1.35 10.71
CA GLU A 73 6.10 -1.21 9.29
C GLU A 73 5.32 0.08 9.05
N SER A 74 5.52 0.65 7.87
CA SER A 74 4.81 1.81 7.37
C SER A 74 4.02 1.35 6.15
N LEU A 75 2.70 1.37 6.24
CA LEU A 75 1.81 0.75 5.28
C LEU A 75 0.74 1.74 4.85
N TRP A 76 0.53 1.85 3.55
CA TRP A 76 -0.73 2.36 3.02
C TRP A 76 -1.77 1.24 3.06
N PHE A 77 -3.04 1.60 3.20
CA PHE A 77 -4.11 0.62 3.14
C PHE A 77 -5.34 1.10 2.39
N VAL A 78 -6.05 0.15 1.81
CA VAL A 78 -7.44 0.29 1.38
C VAL A 78 -8.30 -0.72 2.13
N ARG A 79 -9.54 -0.36 2.45
CA ARG A 79 -10.54 -1.30 2.95
C ARG A 79 -11.58 -1.59 1.88
N VAL A 80 -11.80 -2.87 1.61
CA VAL A 80 -12.73 -3.39 0.59
C VAL A 80 -13.66 -4.44 1.19
N PRO A 81 -14.85 -4.73 0.61
CA PRO A 81 -15.72 -5.78 1.11
C PRO A 81 -15.03 -7.14 1.15
N SER A 82 -15.31 -7.90 2.21
CA SER A 82 -14.93 -9.31 2.32
C SER A 82 -16.12 -10.22 1.99
N ASP A 83 -15.85 -11.40 1.43
CA ASP A 83 -16.88 -12.42 1.12
C ASP A 83 -17.63 -12.90 2.38
N GLY A 84 -17.03 -12.77 3.56
CA GLY A 84 -17.63 -13.14 4.86
C GLY A 84 -18.52 -12.07 5.49
N GLY A 85 -18.72 -10.93 4.83
CA GLY A 85 -19.36 -9.75 5.41
C GLY A 85 -18.37 -8.90 6.21
N GLY A 86 -18.48 -7.57 6.07
CA GLY A 86 -17.52 -6.63 6.64
C GLY A 86 -16.43 -6.21 5.65
N LEU A 87 -15.39 -5.55 6.18
CA LEU A 87 -14.30 -5.01 5.38
C LEU A 87 -13.01 -5.77 5.63
N MET A 88 -12.32 -6.13 4.55
CA MET A 88 -10.95 -6.62 4.55
C MET A 88 -9.99 -5.44 4.34
N THR A 89 -8.93 -5.38 5.14
CA THR A 89 -7.84 -4.42 4.91
C THR A 89 -6.85 -5.03 3.93
N MET A 90 -6.47 -4.23 2.93
CA MET A 90 -5.36 -4.53 2.03
C MET A 90 -4.25 -3.54 2.27
N ASP A 91 -3.18 -4.01 2.89
CA ASP A 91 -1.98 -3.23 3.19
C ASP A 91 -0.95 -3.35 2.06
N PHE A 92 -0.19 -2.28 1.82
CA PHE A 92 0.92 -2.22 0.87
C PHE A 92 1.97 -1.22 1.35
N ASP A 93 3.23 -1.42 0.93
CA ASP A 93 4.37 -0.69 1.47
C ASP A 93 4.27 0.84 1.26
N ALA A 94 4.73 1.62 2.25
CA ALA A 94 4.72 3.07 2.20
C ALA A 94 5.42 3.67 0.97
N SER A 95 6.43 3.00 0.41
CA SER A 95 7.17 3.44 -0.78
C SER A 95 6.34 3.41 -2.07
N VAL A 96 5.18 2.76 -2.08
CA VAL A 96 4.29 2.69 -3.25
C VAL A 96 3.71 4.06 -3.61
N LEU A 97 3.43 4.90 -2.61
CA LEU A 97 2.82 6.23 -2.82
C LEU A 97 3.69 7.32 -2.20
N ASP A 98 3.92 8.36 -2.99
CA ASP A 98 4.41 9.64 -2.51
C ASP A 98 3.20 10.55 -2.23
N ILE A 99 3.05 10.98 -0.97
CA ILE A 99 1.93 11.83 -0.55
C ILE A 99 1.90 13.19 -1.25
N ASP A 100 3.06 13.68 -1.70
CA ASP A 100 3.16 14.95 -2.42
C ASP A 100 2.90 14.78 -3.94
N HIS A 101 2.85 13.54 -4.43
CA HIS A 101 2.63 13.20 -5.83
C HIS A 101 1.63 12.04 -6.00
N LEU A 102 0.49 12.10 -5.31
CA LEU A 102 -0.53 11.07 -5.37
C LEU A 102 -1.10 10.89 -6.79
N PRO A 103 -1.47 9.64 -7.19
CA PRO A 103 -2.08 9.38 -8.49
C PRO A 103 -3.34 10.24 -8.72
N PRO A 104 -3.48 10.91 -9.87
CA PRO A 104 -4.65 11.76 -10.14
C PRO A 104 -5.99 11.03 -10.04
N ALA A 105 -6.02 9.74 -10.38
CA ALA A 105 -7.22 8.92 -10.26
C ALA A 105 -7.65 8.71 -8.80
N LEU A 106 -6.69 8.58 -7.88
CA LEU A 106 -6.95 8.47 -6.44
C LEU A 106 -7.60 9.76 -5.91
N LEU A 107 -7.03 10.92 -6.25
CA LEU A 107 -7.56 12.22 -5.83
C LEU A 107 -8.97 12.49 -6.38
N ARG A 108 -9.26 12.05 -7.62
CA ARG A 108 -10.60 12.20 -8.22
C ARG A 108 -11.64 11.31 -7.55
N ASN A 109 -11.28 10.08 -7.19
CA ASN A 109 -12.24 9.08 -6.71
C ASN A 109 -12.39 9.05 -5.19
N LEU A 110 -11.52 9.73 -4.44
CA LEU A 110 -11.59 9.88 -2.99
C LEU A 110 -11.88 11.35 -2.60
N PRO A 111 -13.08 11.87 -2.88
CA PRO A 111 -13.41 13.26 -2.59
C PRO A 111 -13.35 13.53 -1.08
N GLY A 112 -12.68 14.60 -0.68
CA GLY A 112 -12.51 14.97 0.73
C GLY A 112 -11.39 14.21 1.44
N LEU A 113 -10.43 13.62 0.70
CA LEU A 113 -9.23 13.02 1.26
C LEU A 113 -8.49 14.03 2.17
N ASP A 114 -8.36 13.69 3.45
CA ASP A 114 -7.65 14.47 4.45
C ASP A 114 -6.14 14.16 4.37
N LEU A 115 -5.43 14.98 3.58
CA LEU A 115 -3.98 14.85 3.41
C LEU A 115 -3.22 15.18 4.69
N ASP A 116 -3.75 16.03 5.56
CA ASP A 116 -3.06 16.42 6.79
C ASP A 116 -3.11 15.28 7.81
N MET A 117 -4.21 14.54 7.87
CA MET A 117 -4.32 13.28 8.62
C MET A 117 -3.27 12.26 8.16
N LEU A 118 -3.10 12.09 6.84
CA LEU A 118 -2.11 11.15 6.29
C LEU A 118 -0.67 11.61 6.54
N ARG A 119 -0.40 12.92 6.41
CA ARG A 119 0.91 13.50 6.75
C ARG A 119 1.25 13.30 8.22
N ALA A 120 0.27 13.38 9.12
CA ALA A 120 0.48 13.10 10.54
C ALA A 120 0.93 11.65 10.77
N GLY A 121 0.34 10.68 10.05
CA GLY A 121 0.78 9.28 10.08
C GLY A 121 2.20 9.09 9.54
N LEU A 122 2.54 9.70 8.40
CA LEU A 122 3.90 9.66 7.87
C LEU A 122 4.92 10.30 8.81
N ALA A 123 4.55 11.42 9.47
CA ALA A 123 5.40 12.08 10.45
C ALA A 123 5.60 11.23 11.72
N ALA A 124 4.60 10.44 12.11
CA ALA A 124 4.70 9.46 13.19
C ALA A 124 5.72 8.36 12.83
N ALA A 125 5.59 7.80 11.62
CA ALA A 125 6.52 6.79 11.10
C ALA A 125 7.96 7.30 10.92
N ALA A 126 8.13 8.58 10.57
CA ALA A 126 9.43 9.23 10.41
C ALA A 126 10.27 9.29 11.69
N ARG A 127 9.66 9.04 12.87
CA ARG A 127 10.37 8.95 14.16
C ARG A 127 11.24 7.70 14.30
N GLY A 128 11.11 6.74 13.37
CA GLY A 128 12.06 5.65 13.16
C GLY A 128 11.51 4.27 13.50
N ARG A 129 12.05 3.24 12.85
CA ARG A 129 11.54 1.84 12.80
C ARG A 129 11.45 1.09 14.15
N ARG A 130 11.82 1.70 15.27
CA ARG A 130 11.76 1.10 16.61
C ARG A 130 10.91 1.93 17.58
N HIS A 131 10.19 2.93 17.08
CA HIS A 131 9.38 3.83 17.90
C HIS A 131 7.93 3.34 18.00
N ASP A 132 7.72 2.28 18.76
CA ASP A 132 6.43 1.64 19.04
C ASP A 132 5.35 2.61 19.58
N GLN A 133 5.73 3.62 20.36
CA GLN A 133 4.82 4.62 20.93
C GLN A 133 4.05 5.46 19.90
N ALA A 134 4.47 5.42 18.64
CA ALA A 134 3.81 6.09 17.54
C ALA A 134 2.91 5.15 16.72
N GLU A 135 2.69 3.91 17.15
CA GLU A 135 1.75 2.98 16.50
C GLU A 135 0.36 3.61 16.36
N GLY A 136 -0.23 3.44 15.19
CA GLY A 136 -1.54 3.99 14.91
C GLY A 136 -2.01 3.79 13.48
N GLU A 137 -3.26 4.18 13.28
CA GLU A 137 -3.92 4.18 11.98
C GLU A 137 -4.54 5.55 11.71
N TRP A 138 -4.24 6.10 10.54
CA TRP A 138 -4.71 7.41 10.06
C TRP A 138 -5.58 7.19 8.83
N VAL A 139 -6.89 7.17 9.05
CA VAL A 139 -7.89 7.06 7.98
C VAL A 139 -8.06 8.44 7.33
N GLY A 140 -7.41 8.66 6.18
CA GLY A 140 -7.51 9.91 5.43
C GLY A 140 -8.82 10.05 4.66
N TRP A 141 -9.50 8.94 4.38
CA TRP A 141 -10.79 8.98 3.68
C TRP A 141 -11.67 7.80 4.04
N ARG A 142 -12.98 8.06 4.12
CA ARG A 142 -14.04 7.06 4.31
C ARG A 142 -15.20 7.37 3.37
N ARG A 143 -15.71 6.36 2.69
CA ARG A 143 -16.92 6.45 1.88
C ARG A 143 -18.12 6.82 2.76
N ALA A 144 -18.91 7.78 2.30
CA ALA A 144 -20.16 8.14 2.96
C ALA A 144 -21.09 6.91 3.05
N GLY A 145 -21.56 6.59 4.25
CA GLY A 145 -22.42 5.42 4.50
C GLY A 145 -21.67 4.10 4.68
N SER A 146 -20.32 4.10 4.71
CA SER A 146 -19.58 2.91 5.16
C SER A 146 -19.92 2.58 6.62
N PRO A 147 -20.12 1.29 6.96
CA PRO A 147 -20.23 0.88 8.35
C PRO A 147 -18.95 1.27 9.11
N PRO A 148 -19.06 1.65 10.41
CA PRO A 148 -17.88 1.94 11.22
C PRO A 148 -16.98 0.69 11.30
N PRO A 149 -15.66 0.88 11.48
CA PRO A 149 -14.75 -0.25 11.65
C PRO A 149 -15.19 -1.10 12.85
N PRO A 150 -14.98 -2.43 12.82
CA PRO A 150 -15.22 -3.27 13.99
C PRO A 150 -14.37 -2.77 15.16
N ALA A 151 -15.00 -2.67 16.33
CA ALA A 151 -14.38 -2.24 17.58
C ALA A 151 -13.41 -3.30 18.16
#